data_AF-A0A830EVH7-F1
#
_entry.id   AF-A0A830EVH7-F1
#
_cell.length_a   1.000
_cell.length_b   1.000
_cell.length_c   1.000
_cell.angle_alpha   90.00
_cell.angle_beta   90.00
_cell.angle_gamma   90.00
#
_symmetry.space_group_name_H-M   'P 1'
#
loop_
_entity.id
_entity.type
_entity.pdbx_description
1 polymer ?
#
loop_
_entity_poly.entity_id
_entity_poly.type
_entity_poly.pdbx_seq_one_letter_code
_entity_poly.pdbx_strand_id
1 'polypeptide(L)'
;MNRPHIADTGLFVAMGQPSNSRYQAVRQFALRNDITFVLPERVYQELAVADPDVEAPPVDTAIDEDWATVAAPLEFSEPVVSRVMDGIQRYIANADDRPADEVERADAALAALAAQHLSAGTATEVYIYTTDIAAGEGAETVLASEGYGDSVTFVNGFRFIEDLVAGNS
;
A
#
# COMPACT_ATOMS: atom_id res chain seq x y z
N MET A 1 7.56 18.36 4.60
CA MET A 1 6.79 17.29 5.27
C MET A 1 6.68 16.14 4.29
N ASN A 2 6.82 14.91 4.76
CA ASN A 2 6.75 13.74 3.89
C ASN A 2 5.30 13.49 3.45
N ARG A 3 5.12 12.87 2.28
CA ARG A 3 3.83 12.36 1.79
C ARG A 3 4.01 10.88 1.46
N PRO A 4 3.90 9.99 2.44
CA PRO A 4 4.09 8.56 2.21
C PRO A 4 3.19 8.02 1.10
N HIS A 5 3.79 7.28 0.16
CA HIS A 5 3.10 6.52 -0.88
C HIS A 5 3.13 5.05 -0.48
N ILE A 6 2.15 4.60 0.28
CA ILE A 6 2.13 3.26 0.89
C ILE A 6 1.57 2.26 -0.12
N ALA A 7 2.29 1.19 -0.42
CA ALA A 7 1.90 0.22 -1.46
C ALA A 7 1.74 -1.20 -0.91
N ASP A 8 0.81 -1.93 -1.50
CA ASP A 8 0.52 -3.34 -1.21
C ASP A 8 1.26 -4.31 -2.16
N THR A 9 1.07 -5.61 -1.91
CA THR A 9 1.57 -6.71 -2.73
C THR A 9 1.02 -6.61 -4.16
N GLY A 10 -0.28 -6.30 -4.27
CA GLY A 10 -1.01 -6.23 -5.53
C GLY A 10 -0.42 -5.26 -6.56
N LEU A 11 0.07 -4.09 -6.12
CA LEU A 11 0.72 -3.12 -7.02
C LEU A 11 1.96 -3.70 -7.70
N PHE A 12 2.84 -4.36 -6.93
CA PHE A 12 4.08 -4.96 -7.44
C PHE A 12 3.83 -6.17 -8.33
N VAL A 13 2.80 -6.97 -8.00
CA VAL A 13 2.36 -8.07 -8.86
C VAL A 13 1.78 -7.52 -10.17
N ALA A 14 0.93 -6.49 -10.13
CA ALA A 14 0.24 -5.94 -11.29
C ALA A 14 1.17 -5.25 -12.29
N MET A 15 2.25 -4.60 -11.82
CA MET A 15 3.24 -3.99 -12.71
C MET A 15 4.12 -5.02 -13.42
N GLY A 16 4.27 -6.21 -12.85
CA GLY A 16 5.08 -7.30 -13.40
C GLY A 16 6.57 -7.03 -13.37
N GLN A 17 7.33 -7.85 -14.11
CA GLN A 17 8.80 -7.82 -14.13
C GLN A 17 9.41 -6.53 -14.70
N PRO A 18 10.71 -6.25 -14.47
CA PRO A 18 11.36 -5.03 -14.96
C PRO A 18 11.33 -4.85 -16.48
N SER A 19 11.19 -5.93 -17.25
CA SER A 19 11.02 -5.88 -18.71
C SER A 19 9.61 -5.43 -19.15
N ASN A 20 8.64 -5.37 -18.24
CA ASN A 20 7.25 -5.00 -18.52
C ASN A 20 7.11 -3.48 -18.65
N SER A 21 6.31 -3.04 -19.64
CA SER A 21 6.04 -1.61 -19.83
C SER A 21 5.33 -0.97 -18.63
N ARG A 22 4.50 -1.75 -17.90
CA ARG A 22 3.85 -1.30 -16.66
C ARG A 22 4.87 -0.98 -15.57
N TYR A 23 5.80 -1.89 -15.30
CA TYR A 23 6.91 -1.65 -14.37
C TYR A 23 7.70 -0.39 -14.74
N GLN A 24 8.08 -0.27 -16.02
CA GLN A 24 8.83 0.90 -16.49
C GLN A 24 8.04 2.21 -16.32
N ALA A 25 6.73 2.18 -16.54
CA ALA A 25 5.86 3.34 -16.35
C ALA A 25 5.78 3.76 -14.87
N VAL A 26 5.58 2.81 -13.94
CA VAL A 26 5.54 3.09 -12.50
C VAL A 26 6.90 3.59 -11.99
N ARG A 27 7.99 2.93 -12.38
CA ARG A 27 9.36 3.35 -12.06
C ARG A 27 9.64 4.76 -12.55
N GLN A 28 9.29 5.07 -13.80
CA GLN A 28 9.46 6.43 -14.33
C GLN A 28 8.63 7.46 -13.58
N PHE A 29 7.39 7.11 -13.21
CA PHE A 29 6.56 7.98 -12.38
C PHE A 29 7.21 8.26 -11.03
N ALA A 30 7.70 7.23 -10.34
CA ALA A 30 8.33 7.37 -9.03
C ALA A 30 9.56 8.28 -9.11
N LEU A 31 10.49 7.98 -10.03
CA LEU A 31 11.72 8.74 -10.21
C LEU A 31 11.50 10.18 -10.68
N ARG A 32 10.53 10.42 -11.58
CA ARG A 32 10.24 11.79 -12.06
C ARG A 32 9.63 12.69 -10.99
N ASN A 33 8.91 12.10 -10.03
CA ASN A 33 8.20 12.83 -8.99
C ASN A 33 8.91 12.78 -7.62
N ASP A 34 10.10 12.18 -7.55
CA ASP A 34 10.86 12.00 -6.31
C ASP A 34 10.03 11.26 -5.24
N ILE A 35 9.32 10.21 -5.67
CA ILE A 35 8.45 9.37 -4.83
C ILE A 35 9.19 8.06 -4.51
N THR A 36 9.17 7.69 -3.24
CA THR A 36 9.53 6.35 -2.77
C THR A 36 8.28 5.65 -2.26
N PHE A 37 7.94 4.50 -2.84
CA PHE A 37 6.86 3.67 -2.31
C PHE A 37 7.30 3.02 -1.00
N VAL A 38 6.44 3.08 0.01
CA VAL A 38 6.70 2.55 1.34
C VAL A 38 5.86 1.29 1.53
N LEU A 39 6.51 0.17 1.80
CA LEU A 39 5.84 -1.11 2.02
C LEU A 39 5.78 -1.41 3.52
N PRO A 40 4.61 -1.71 4.09
CA PRO A 40 4.55 -2.34 5.41
C PRO A 40 5.41 -3.61 5.43
N GLU A 41 6.08 -3.90 6.54
CA GLU A 41 6.94 -5.09 6.69
C GLU A 41 6.22 -6.37 6.27
N ARG A 42 4.93 -6.49 6.62
CA ARG A 42 4.11 -7.65 6.29
C ARG A 42 3.85 -7.82 4.80
N VAL A 43 3.71 -6.71 4.06
CA VAL A 43 3.57 -6.70 2.60
C VAL A 43 4.88 -7.13 1.95
N TYR A 44 6.02 -6.59 2.43
CA TYR A 44 7.33 -7.01 1.92
C TYR A 44 7.57 -8.50 2.14
N GLN A 45 7.22 -9.03 3.31
CA GLN A 45 7.32 -10.46 3.61
C GLN A 45 6.51 -11.32 2.64
N GLU A 46 5.32 -10.89 2.22
CA GLU A 46 4.52 -11.61 1.23
C GLU A 46 5.18 -11.62 -0.15
N LEU A 47 5.72 -10.49 -0.59
CA LEU A 47 6.41 -10.36 -1.87
C LEU A 47 7.74 -11.13 -1.92
N ALA A 48 8.43 -11.23 -0.79
CA ALA A 48 9.72 -11.90 -0.66
C ALA A 48 9.61 -13.44 -0.54
N VAL A 49 8.39 -13.98 -0.36
CA VAL A 49 8.19 -15.43 -0.37
C VAL A 49 8.41 -15.96 -1.78
N ALA A 50 9.50 -16.71 -1.96
CA ALA A 50 9.79 -17.39 -3.20
C ALA A 50 8.86 -18.60 -3.37
N ASP A 51 7.91 -18.51 -4.30
CA ASP A 51 7.19 -19.66 -4.84
C ASP A 51 7.93 -20.16 -6.09
N PRO A 52 8.38 -21.42 -6.16
CA PRO A 52 9.11 -21.94 -7.31
C PRO A 52 8.29 -21.94 -8.62
N ASP A 53 6.96 -21.88 -8.54
CA ASP A 53 6.07 -21.87 -9.70
C ASP A 53 5.64 -20.45 -10.12
N VAL A 54 6.00 -19.42 -9.35
CA VAL A 54 5.65 -18.01 -9.63
C VAL A 54 6.91 -17.15 -9.66
N GLU A 55 7.04 -16.35 -10.72
CA GLU A 55 8.15 -15.40 -10.80
C GLU A 55 8.02 -14.33 -9.72
N ALA A 56 9.04 -14.19 -8.86
CA ALA A 56 9.01 -13.26 -7.75
C ALA A 56 8.80 -11.81 -8.24
N PRO A 57 7.88 -11.04 -7.64
CA PRO A 57 7.69 -9.64 -7.96
C PRO A 57 8.99 -8.85 -7.75
N PRO A 58 9.27 -7.82 -8.58
CA PRO A 58 10.56 -7.10 -8.56
C PRO A 58 10.67 -6.07 -7.44
N VAL A 59 10.26 -6.43 -6.21
CA VAL A 59 10.31 -5.55 -5.04
C VAL A 59 11.75 -5.25 -4.63
N ASP A 60 12.62 -6.25 -4.60
CA ASP A 60 14.04 -6.04 -4.24
C ASP A 60 14.75 -5.17 -5.28
N THR A 61 14.43 -5.34 -6.57
CA THR A 61 14.95 -4.44 -7.62
C THR A 61 14.46 -3.00 -7.42
N ALA A 62 13.20 -2.80 -7.02
CA ALA A 62 12.68 -1.46 -6.76
C ALA A 62 13.35 -0.79 -5.53
N ILE A 63 13.70 -1.60 -4.53
CA ILE A 63 14.45 -1.16 -3.35
C ILE A 63 15.91 -0.82 -3.73
N ASP A 64 16.58 -1.69 -4.49
CA ASP A 64 17.94 -1.47 -4.97
C ASP A 64 18.08 -0.23 -5.87
N GLU A 65 16.98 0.15 -6.53
CA GLU A 65 16.88 1.36 -7.37
C GLU A 65 16.33 2.59 -6.63
N ASP A 66 16.19 2.53 -5.30
CA ASP A 66 15.81 3.62 -4.40
C ASP A 66 14.40 4.23 -4.63
N TRP A 67 13.49 3.53 -5.32
CA TRP A 67 12.11 3.99 -5.52
C TRP A 67 11.05 3.16 -4.77
N ALA A 68 11.49 2.16 -4.01
CA ALA A 68 10.71 1.49 -2.97
C ALA A 68 11.53 1.34 -1.68
N THR A 69 10.86 1.21 -0.53
CA THR A 69 11.50 0.97 0.75
C THR A 69 10.55 0.24 1.71
N VAL A 70 11.10 -0.50 2.66
CA VAL A 70 10.31 -1.18 3.70
C VAL A 70 10.20 -0.25 4.91
N ALA A 71 8.97 -0.05 5.39
CA ALA A 71 8.69 0.74 6.57
C ALA A 71 9.30 0.12 7.83
N ALA A 72 9.53 0.97 8.83
CA ALA A 72 9.70 0.47 10.19
C ALA A 72 8.45 -0.32 10.64
N PRO A 73 8.59 -1.28 11.57
CA PRO A 73 7.46 -2.01 12.12
C PRO A 73 6.36 -1.10 12.67
N LEU A 74 5.13 -1.60 12.67
CA LEU A 74 3.99 -0.88 13.25
C LEU A 74 4.14 -0.75 14.77
N GLU A 75 3.95 0.47 15.27
CA GLU A 75 4.04 0.82 16.69
C GLU A 75 2.71 0.51 17.38
N PHE A 76 2.49 -0.76 17.73
CA PHE A 76 1.26 -1.21 18.41
C PHE A 76 1.03 -0.61 19.81
N SER A 77 2.02 0.10 20.36
CA SER A 77 1.83 0.93 21.56
C SER A 77 0.95 2.14 21.28
N GLU A 78 0.87 2.61 20.03
CA GLU A 78 0.00 3.70 19.61
C GLU A 78 -1.42 3.16 19.38
N PRO A 79 -2.42 3.55 20.21
CA PRO A 79 -3.75 2.92 20.17
C PRO A 79 -4.47 3.06 18.82
N VAL A 80 -4.14 4.10 18.05
CA VAL A 80 -4.72 4.34 16.72
C VAL A 80 -4.32 3.25 15.72
N VAL A 81 -3.11 2.72 15.80
CA VAL A 81 -2.61 1.66 14.91
C VAL A 81 -3.49 0.42 15.04
N SER A 82 -3.71 -0.05 16.28
CA SER A 82 -4.55 -1.22 16.55
C SER A 82 -6.02 -0.99 16.18
N ARG A 83 -6.58 0.19 16.50
CA ARG A 83 -7.98 0.51 16.12
C ARG A 83 -8.18 0.51 14.61
N VAL A 84 -7.24 1.08 13.86
CA VAL A 84 -7.32 1.10 12.40
C VAL A 84 -7.21 -0.32 11.85
N MET A 85 -6.25 -1.13 12.32
CA MET A 85 -6.16 -2.53 11.88
C MET A 85 -7.45 -3.31 12.11
N ASP A 86 -8.01 -3.24 13.31
CA ASP A 86 -9.26 -3.92 13.67
C ASP A 86 -10.45 -3.39 12.86
N GLY A 87 -10.46 -2.07 12.58
CA GLY A 87 -11.48 -1.41 11.79
C GLY A 87 -11.49 -1.90 10.35
N ILE A 88 -10.31 -2.02 9.73
CA ILE A 88 -10.16 -2.47 8.33
C ILE A 88 -10.53 -3.94 8.20
N GLN A 89 -10.02 -4.80 9.11
CA GLN A 89 -10.37 -6.22 9.09
C GLN A 89 -11.88 -6.40 9.18
N ARG A 90 -12.56 -5.63 10.04
CA ARG A 90 -14.03 -5.65 10.14
C ARG A 90 -14.71 -5.11 8.88
N TYR A 91 -14.17 -4.07 8.25
CA TYR A 91 -14.72 -3.52 7.02
C TYR A 91 -14.68 -4.54 5.88
N ILE A 92 -13.50 -5.12 5.61
CA ILE A 92 -13.30 -6.11 4.55
C ILE A 92 -14.15 -7.36 4.81
N ALA A 93 -14.16 -7.86 6.05
CA ALA A 93 -14.99 -8.98 6.46
C ALA A 93 -16.48 -8.78 6.11
N ASN A 94 -17.00 -7.59 6.40
CA ASN A 94 -18.38 -7.23 6.10
C ASN A 94 -18.63 -7.05 4.59
N ALA A 95 -17.65 -6.54 3.85
CA ALA A 95 -17.75 -6.34 2.40
C ALA A 95 -17.74 -7.69 1.65
N ASP A 96 -16.94 -8.64 2.12
CA ASP A 96 -16.73 -9.95 1.47
C ASP A 96 -17.63 -11.06 2.03
N ASP A 97 -18.48 -10.76 3.02
CA ASP A 97 -19.31 -11.73 3.75
C ASP A 97 -18.49 -12.92 4.31
N ARG A 98 -17.31 -12.63 4.86
CA ARG A 98 -16.38 -13.61 5.44
C ARG A 98 -15.94 -13.24 6.85
N PRO A 99 -15.47 -14.19 7.67
CA PRO A 99 -14.97 -13.89 9.03
C PRO A 99 -13.77 -12.93 9.03
N ALA A 100 -13.73 -12.00 9.99
CA ALA A 100 -12.66 -11.01 10.08
C ALA A 100 -11.28 -11.60 10.42
N ASP A 101 -11.24 -12.76 11.05
CA ASP A 101 -10.00 -13.50 11.32
C ASP A 101 -9.44 -14.21 10.08
N GLU A 102 -10.22 -14.32 9.01
CA GLU A 102 -9.75 -14.81 7.71
C GLU A 102 -9.15 -13.67 6.86
N VAL A 103 -9.49 -12.41 7.15
CA VAL A 103 -8.99 -11.23 6.42
C VAL A 103 -7.47 -11.09 6.54
N GLU A 104 -6.84 -10.84 5.40
CA GLU A 104 -5.41 -10.70 5.26
C GLU A 104 -4.92 -9.48 6.08
N ARG A 105 -3.99 -9.73 6.99
CA ARG A 105 -3.45 -8.68 7.86
C ARG A 105 -2.58 -7.66 7.11
N ALA A 106 -2.11 -7.99 5.91
CA ALA A 106 -1.34 -7.07 5.08
C ALA A 106 -2.17 -5.86 4.64
N ASP A 107 -3.44 -6.08 4.27
CA ASP A 107 -4.36 -5.02 3.87
C ASP A 107 -4.59 -4.02 5.01
N ALA A 108 -4.84 -4.55 6.21
CA ALA A 108 -4.99 -3.74 7.42
C ALA A 108 -3.70 -2.97 7.79
N ALA A 109 -2.52 -3.52 7.46
CA ALA A 109 -1.23 -2.89 7.75
C ALA A 109 -0.98 -1.63 6.91
N LEU A 110 -1.54 -1.53 5.70
CA LEU A 110 -1.44 -0.34 4.85
C LEU A 110 -2.04 0.89 5.54
N ALA A 111 -3.29 0.75 5.98
CA ALA A 111 -4.02 1.83 6.64
C ALA A 111 -3.45 2.13 8.03
N ALA A 112 -2.97 1.11 8.75
CA ALA A 112 -2.34 1.30 10.05
C ALA A 112 -1.03 2.09 9.96
N LEU A 113 -0.22 1.83 8.92
CA LEU A 113 0.99 2.59 8.65
C LEU A 113 0.67 4.06 8.31
N ALA A 114 -0.39 4.30 7.52
CA ALA A 114 -0.90 5.64 7.25
C ALA A 114 -1.28 6.37 8.55
N ALA A 115 -2.07 5.71 9.41
CA ALA A 115 -2.48 6.26 10.71
C ALA A 115 -1.29 6.61 11.61
N GLN A 116 -0.27 5.75 11.65
CA GLN A 116 0.95 5.99 12.41
C GLN A 116 1.66 7.27 11.93
N HIS A 117 1.84 7.42 10.62
CA HIS A 117 2.50 8.61 10.07
C HIS A 117 1.76 9.91 10.39
N LEU A 118 0.42 9.88 10.28
CA LEU A 118 -0.45 11.03 10.53
C LEU A 118 -0.52 11.36 12.03
N SER A 119 -0.67 10.35 12.89
CA SER A 119 -0.74 10.53 14.35
C SER A 119 0.56 11.08 14.92
N ALA A 120 1.71 10.60 14.41
CA ALA A 120 3.03 11.11 14.80
C ALA A 120 3.35 12.51 14.20
N GLY A 121 2.50 13.06 13.33
CA GLY A 121 2.74 14.33 12.65
C GLY A 121 3.91 14.30 11.66
N THR A 122 4.34 13.11 11.24
CA THR A 122 5.42 12.92 10.26
C THR A 122 4.96 13.12 8.81
N ALA A 123 3.65 13.04 8.59
CA ALA A 123 2.97 13.32 7.34
C ALA A 123 1.69 14.13 7.58
N THR A 124 1.28 14.90 6.59
CA THR A 124 -0.02 15.60 6.55
C THR A 124 -0.97 15.02 5.50
N GLU A 125 -0.43 14.20 4.60
CA GLU A 125 -1.14 13.58 3.50
C GLU A 125 -0.46 12.24 3.21
N VAL A 126 -1.24 11.20 2.95
CA VAL A 126 -0.77 9.84 2.64
C VAL A 126 -1.57 9.28 1.47
N TYR A 127 -0.89 8.55 0.59
CA TYR A 127 -1.49 7.85 -0.53
C TYR A 127 -1.38 6.35 -0.28
N ILE A 128 -2.49 5.62 -0.43
CA ILE A 128 -2.54 4.17 -0.25
C ILE A 128 -2.81 3.54 -1.62
N TYR A 129 -1.85 2.77 -2.12
CA TYR A 129 -1.91 2.07 -3.39
C TYR A 129 -2.24 0.61 -3.12
N THR A 130 -3.40 0.19 -3.59
CA THR A 130 -3.78 -1.23 -3.56
C THR A 130 -4.61 -1.60 -4.78
N THR A 131 -4.49 -2.85 -5.21
CA THR A 131 -5.37 -3.42 -6.24
C THR A 131 -6.69 -3.93 -5.66
N ASP A 132 -6.78 -4.10 -4.34
CA ASP A 132 -8.00 -4.50 -3.64
C ASP A 132 -8.85 -3.27 -3.32
N ILE A 133 -10.04 -3.20 -3.92
CA ILE A 133 -10.95 -2.08 -3.75
C ILE A 133 -11.54 -2.06 -2.34
N ALA A 134 -11.85 -3.21 -1.74
CA ALA A 134 -12.42 -3.27 -0.40
C ALA A 134 -11.39 -2.81 0.65
N ALA A 135 -10.12 -3.18 0.47
CA ALA A 135 -9.03 -2.68 1.31
C ALA A 135 -8.85 -1.15 1.17
N GLY A 136 -8.86 -0.63 -0.07
CA GLY A 136 -8.72 0.80 -0.34
C GLY A 136 -9.88 1.65 0.21
N GLU A 137 -11.12 1.27 -0.06
CA GLU A 137 -12.32 1.96 0.45
C GLU A 137 -12.44 1.82 1.98
N GLY A 138 -12.06 0.66 2.51
CA GLY A 138 -11.96 0.43 3.95
C GLY A 138 -10.97 1.39 4.59
N ALA A 139 -9.79 1.59 3.97
CA ALA A 139 -8.75 2.50 4.45
C ALA A 139 -9.28 3.92 4.59
N GLU A 140 -9.89 4.47 3.54
CA GLU A 140 -10.47 5.82 3.58
C GLU A 140 -11.59 5.92 4.63
N THR A 141 -12.49 4.94 4.69
CA THR A 141 -13.62 4.93 5.63
C THR A 141 -13.16 4.91 7.08
N VAL A 142 -12.25 4.00 7.42
CA VAL A 142 -11.77 3.83 8.81
C VAL A 142 -10.91 5.02 9.21
N LEU A 143 -10.00 5.48 8.35
CA LEU A 143 -9.15 6.64 8.64
C LEU A 143 -9.97 7.93 8.76
N ALA A 144 -11.04 8.09 7.98
CA ALA A 144 -11.99 9.18 8.16
C ALA A 144 -12.66 9.15 9.54
N SER A 145 -13.02 7.97 10.05
CA SER A 145 -13.61 7.82 11.39
C SER A 145 -12.64 8.18 12.53
N GLU A 146 -11.33 8.09 12.28
CA GLU A 146 -10.27 8.51 13.19
C GLU A 146 -9.88 10.00 13.00
N GLY A 147 -10.56 10.72 12.09
CA GLY A 147 -10.36 12.15 11.86
C GLY A 147 -9.35 12.49 10.77
N TYR A 148 -8.92 11.52 9.96
CA TYR A 148 -7.90 11.67 8.92
C TYR A 148 -8.45 11.70 7.49
N GLY A 149 -9.76 11.82 7.29
CA GLY A 149 -10.39 11.67 5.97
C GLY A 149 -9.82 12.60 4.90
N ASP A 150 -9.55 13.87 5.24
CA ASP A 150 -8.97 14.85 4.32
C ASP A 150 -7.46 14.66 4.08
N SER A 151 -6.82 13.73 4.79
CA SER A 151 -5.38 13.46 4.76
C SER A 151 -5.03 12.16 4.03
N VAL A 152 -6.02 11.38 3.58
CA VAL A 152 -5.79 10.08 2.95
C VAL A 152 -6.38 10.08 1.55
N THR A 153 -5.68 9.44 0.62
CA THR A 153 -6.19 9.16 -0.72
C THR A 153 -5.91 7.71 -1.08
N PHE A 154 -6.97 6.96 -1.34
CA PHE A 154 -6.87 5.65 -1.98
C PHE A 154 -6.60 5.82 -3.48
N VAL A 155 -5.56 5.12 -3.95
CA VAL A 155 -5.20 5.01 -5.35
C VAL A 155 -5.39 3.55 -5.79
N ASN A 156 -6.35 3.32 -6.69
CA ASN A 156 -6.55 2.00 -7.28
C ASN A 156 -5.34 1.64 -8.17
N GLY A 157 -4.60 0.61 -7.77
CA GLY A 157 -3.34 0.21 -8.41
C GLY A 157 -3.48 -0.16 -9.89
N PHE A 158 -4.56 -0.85 -10.27
CA PHE A 158 -4.79 -1.20 -11.68
C PHE A 158 -5.00 0.05 -12.54
N ARG A 159 -5.91 0.94 -12.12
CA ARG A 159 -6.18 2.19 -12.84
C ARG A 159 -4.95 3.08 -12.92
N PHE A 160 -4.23 3.23 -11.81
CA PHE A 160 -2.99 3.99 -11.76
C PHE A 160 -1.98 3.50 -12.80
N ILE A 161 -1.75 2.19 -12.88
CA ILE A 161 -0.82 1.61 -13.85
C ILE A 161 -1.33 1.82 -15.29
N GLU A 162 -2.62 1.61 -15.54
CA GLU A 162 -3.24 1.82 -16.87
C GLU A 162 -3.09 3.27 -17.34
N ASP A 163 -3.37 4.24 -16.48
CA ASP A 163 -3.25 5.66 -16.77
C ASP A 163 -1.80 6.07 -17.07
N LEU A 164 -0.83 5.52 -16.34
CA LEU A 164 0.59 5.77 -16.60
C LEU A 164 1.06 5.20 -17.94
N VAL A 165 0.59 4.02 -18.32
CA VAL A 165 0.95 3.41 -19.62
C VAL A 165 0.30 4.18 -20.77
N ALA A 166 -0.97 4.57 -20.61
CA ALA A 166 -1.68 5.37 -21.61
C ALA A 166 -1.07 6.77 -21.78
N GLY A 167 -0.62 7.41 -20.69
CA GLY A 167 0.01 8.73 -20.71
C GLY A 167 1.47 8.74 -21.19
N ASN A 168 2.15 7.59 -21.21
CA ASN A 168 3.50 7.42 -21.75
C ASN A 168 3.52 6.92 -23.21
N SER A 169 2.35 6.70 -23.83
CA SER A 169 2.21 6.24 -25.22
C SER A 169 2.20 7.36 -26.25
#